data_AF-A0A9E2SCU6-F1
#
_entry.id   AF-A0A9E2SCU6-F1
#
_cell.length_a   1.000
_cell.length_b   1.000
_cell.length_c   1.000
_cell.angle_alpha   90.00
_cell.angle_beta   90.00
_cell.angle_gamma   90.00
#
_symmetry.space_group_name_H-M   'P 1'
#
loop_
_entity.id
_entity.type
_entity.pdbx_description
1 polymer ?
#
loop_
_entity_poly.entity_id
_entity_poly.type
_entity_poly.pdbx_seq_one_letter_code
_entity_poly.pdbx_strand_id
1 'polypeptide(L)'
;MKKLFSLVTIAAFVALVSCSGGSNTKKVLIMSSGKLTVDAQNMANIKQEPGTQHNEQYVTFNTGDKVVLNVETPSGKKSFDVDAPGLYVLNLKTDTLVGGYKNFGSGPGETKITQAQLQDKVDSLQQLLNGQGVTEAKKNFFIVPGKLQKVSVNTDAQIFGPFNQLPGSFSSDNDKAPEVYKFYTAPDAREVLDRTVKMLKQ
;
A
#
# COMPACT_ATOMS: atom_id res chain seq x y z
N MET A 1 29.28 3.37 70.30
CA MET A 1 29.70 4.68 69.74
C MET A 1 29.92 4.54 68.23
N LYS A 2 29.36 5.48 67.44
CA LYS A 2 29.67 5.84 66.03
C LYS A 2 29.42 4.75 64.96
N LYS A 3 28.31 4.79 64.20
CA LYS A 3 28.02 5.60 62.98
C LYS A 3 29.11 5.51 61.89
N LEU A 4 28.74 4.99 60.72
CA LEU A 4 29.06 5.47 59.35
C LEU A 4 28.27 4.56 58.37
N PHE A 5 27.08 4.93 57.87
CA PHE A 5 26.85 5.73 56.65
C PHE A 5 27.88 5.51 55.53
N SER A 6 27.49 4.78 54.48
CA SER A 6 27.88 5.09 53.11
C SER A 6 26.82 4.56 52.13
N LEU A 7 25.98 5.48 51.64
CA LEU A 7 25.31 5.36 50.33
C LEU A 7 26.41 5.27 49.25
N VAL A 8 26.25 4.38 48.26
CA VAL A 8 26.40 4.74 46.84
C VAL A 8 25.47 3.87 46.01
N THR A 9 24.61 4.58 45.29
CA THR A 9 23.56 4.19 44.38
C THR A 9 24.15 3.61 43.09
N ILE A 10 23.79 2.38 42.71
CA ILE A 10 23.93 1.91 41.31
C ILE A 10 22.52 1.89 40.74
N ALA A 11 22.17 2.99 40.09
CA ALA A 11 21.00 3.09 39.25
C ALA A 11 21.18 2.12 38.07
N ALA A 12 20.47 0.99 38.12
CA ALA A 12 20.32 0.14 36.95
C ALA A 12 19.60 0.95 35.87
N PHE A 13 20.32 1.25 34.80
CA PHE A 13 19.78 1.76 33.54
C PHE A 13 18.72 0.75 33.05
N VAL A 14 17.46 0.98 33.41
CA VAL A 14 16.33 0.42 32.69
C VAL A 14 16.39 1.08 31.32
N ALA A 15 16.99 0.39 30.35
CA ALA A 15 16.79 0.69 28.95
C ALA A 15 15.29 0.57 28.68
N LEU A 16 14.59 1.69 28.80
CA LEU A 16 13.29 1.89 28.16
C LEU A 16 13.55 1.74 26.67
N VAL A 17 13.47 0.51 26.18
CA VAL A 17 13.10 0.25 24.80
C VAL A 17 11.67 0.76 24.70
N SER A 18 11.55 2.07 24.46
CA SER A 18 10.36 2.67 23.90
C SER A 18 10.21 2.10 22.49
N CYS A 19 9.77 0.84 22.41
CA CYS A 19 8.92 0.43 21.32
C CYS A 19 7.66 1.27 21.50
N SER A 20 7.63 2.45 20.86
CA SER A 20 6.39 3.12 20.51
C SER A 20 5.42 2.02 20.07
N GLY A 21 4.36 1.77 20.86
CA GLY A 21 3.52 0.58 20.78
C GLY A 21 3.17 0.23 19.34
N GLY A 22 4.00 -0.63 18.74
CA GLY A 22 3.92 -0.92 17.32
C GLY A 22 2.63 -1.67 17.12
N SER A 23 1.71 -1.11 16.35
CA SER A 23 0.48 -1.81 16.03
C SER A 23 0.88 -3.14 15.38
N ASN A 24 0.44 -4.26 15.95
CA ASN A 24 0.59 -5.58 15.34
C ASN A 24 -0.45 -5.78 14.21
N THR A 25 -0.83 -4.67 13.57
CA THR A 25 -1.91 -4.62 12.60
C THR A 25 -1.37 -4.95 11.22
N LYS A 26 -1.96 -5.98 10.62
CA LYS A 26 -1.70 -6.43 9.25
C LYS A 26 -2.99 -6.19 8.49
N LYS A 27 -2.96 -5.22 7.57
CA LYS A 27 -4.13 -4.87 6.76
C LYS A 27 -3.83 -5.20 5.31
N VAL A 28 -4.70 -5.97 4.68
CA VAL A 28 -4.54 -6.42 3.29
C VAL A 28 -5.73 -5.94 2.49
N LEU A 29 -5.48 -5.13 1.46
CA LEU A 29 -6.45 -4.79 0.44
C LEU A 29 -6.41 -5.84 -0.67
N ILE A 30 -7.50 -6.58 -0.82
CA ILE A 30 -7.67 -7.56 -1.87
C ILE A 30 -8.35 -6.87 -3.05
N MET A 31 -7.66 -6.76 -4.18
CA MET A 31 -8.24 -6.26 -5.43
C MET A 31 -8.46 -7.43 -6.37
N SER A 32 -9.69 -7.67 -6.81
CA SER A 32 -10.03 -8.85 -7.63
C SER A 32 -10.84 -8.51 -8.89
N SER A 33 -10.81 -9.43 -9.86
CA SER A 33 -11.69 -9.45 -11.03
C SER A 33 -12.60 -10.68 -10.94
N GLY A 34 -13.91 -10.48 -10.92
CA GLY A 34 -14.88 -11.51 -10.58
C GLY A 34 -15.35 -11.40 -9.14
N LYS A 35 -16.12 -12.40 -8.69
CA LYS A 35 -16.76 -12.36 -7.39
C LYS A 35 -15.76 -12.74 -6.29
N LEU A 36 -15.64 -11.89 -5.30
CA LEU A 36 -14.79 -12.11 -4.13
C LEU A 36 -15.65 -12.59 -2.96
N THR A 37 -15.14 -13.56 -2.21
CA THR A 37 -15.74 -14.02 -0.96
C THR A 37 -14.63 -14.18 0.07
N VAL A 38 -14.77 -13.49 1.19
CA VAL A 38 -13.91 -13.66 2.37
C VAL A 38 -14.73 -14.41 3.41
N ASP A 39 -14.16 -15.48 3.95
CA ASP A 39 -14.81 -16.26 5.01
C ASP A 39 -14.98 -15.38 6.26
N ALA A 40 -16.24 -15.26 6.72
CA ALA A 40 -16.60 -14.42 7.86
C ALA A 40 -16.06 -14.96 9.20
N GLN A 41 -15.83 -16.27 9.31
CA GLN A 41 -15.29 -16.92 10.50
C GLN A 41 -13.75 -16.91 10.48
N ASN A 42 -13.15 -16.95 9.29
CA ASN A 42 -11.71 -16.89 9.12
C ASN A 42 -11.34 -16.04 7.90
N MET A 43 -11.11 -14.75 8.14
CA MET A 43 -10.79 -13.78 7.07
C MET A 43 -9.49 -14.08 6.31
N ALA A 44 -8.67 -15.03 6.77
CA ALA A 44 -7.51 -15.51 6.04
C ALA A 44 -7.89 -16.42 4.85
N ASN A 45 -9.11 -16.97 4.82
CA ASN A 45 -9.61 -17.77 3.72
C ASN A 45 -10.37 -16.89 2.72
N ILE A 46 -9.87 -16.84 1.50
CA ILE A 46 -10.36 -15.97 0.43
C ILE A 46 -10.67 -16.84 -0.79
N LYS A 47 -11.85 -16.65 -1.38
CA LYS A 47 -12.24 -17.31 -2.62
C LYS A 47 -12.58 -16.26 -3.69
N GLN A 48 -12.12 -16.52 -4.91
CA GLN A 48 -12.45 -15.75 -6.08
C GLN A 48 -13.11 -16.67 -7.12
N GLU A 49 -14.27 -16.25 -7.62
CA GLU A 49 -14.98 -16.90 -8.72
C GLU A 49 -14.84 -16.04 -9.99
N PRO A 50 -14.81 -16.64 -11.21
CA PRO A 50 -14.69 -15.87 -12.44
C PRO A 50 -15.82 -14.85 -12.58
N GLY A 51 -15.55 -13.71 -13.20
CA GLY A 51 -16.56 -12.72 -13.52
C GLY A 51 -15.95 -11.38 -13.95
N THR A 52 -16.82 -10.44 -14.32
CA THR A 52 -16.44 -9.12 -14.82
C THR A 52 -16.45 -8.03 -13.74
N GLN A 53 -16.96 -8.34 -12.56
CA GLN A 53 -17.03 -7.39 -11.46
C GLN A 53 -15.63 -7.02 -10.95
N HIS A 54 -15.47 -5.80 -10.44
CA HIS A 54 -14.26 -5.37 -9.77
C HIS A 54 -14.56 -5.17 -8.30
N ASN A 55 -13.85 -5.92 -7.46
CA ASN A 55 -14.05 -5.89 -6.02
C ASN A 55 -12.76 -5.47 -5.32
N GLU A 56 -12.92 -4.61 -4.33
CA GLU A 56 -11.87 -4.14 -3.44
C GLU A 56 -12.35 -4.35 -1.99
N GLN A 57 -11.66 -5.21 -1.24
CA GLN A 57 -12.05 -5.54 0.14
C GLN A 57 -10.84 -5.57 1.06
N TYR A 58 -10.96 -4.92 2.21
CA TYR A 58 -9.96 -5.00 3.27
C TYR A 58 -10.21 -6.21 4.16
N VAL A 59 -9.13 -6.88 4.53
CA VAL A 59 -9.07 -7.79 5.69
C VAL A 59 -8.01 -7.28 6.65
N THR A 60 -8.30 -7.30 7.94
CA THR A 60 -7.44 -6.75 8.98
C THR A 60 -7.22 -7.79 10.07
N PHE A 61 -5.97 -7.99 10.44
CA PHE A 61 -5.55 -8.89 11.50
C PHE A 61 -4.77 -8.08 12.54
N ASN A 62 -5.07 -8.30 13.82
CA ASN A 62 -4.35 -7.68 14.94
C ASN A 62 -3.63 -8.78 15.71
N THR A 63 -2.48 -9.19 15.21
CA THR A 63 -1.70 -10.30 15.78
C THR A 63 -0.21 -10.10 15.54
N GLY A 64 0.60 -10.46 16.55
CA GLY A 64 2.06 -10.51 16.43
C GLY A 64 2.53 -11.69 15.60
N ASP A 65 1.70 -12.72 15.44
CA ASP A 65 2.03 -13.94 14.71
C ASP A 65 1.93 -13.74 13.19
N LYS A 66 2.63 -14.58 12.44
CA LYS A 66 2.50 -14.67 10.98
C LYS A 66 1.05 -14.99 10.58
N VAL A 67 0.53 -14.27 9.58
CA VAL A 67 -0.78 -14.57 8.97
C VAL A 67 -0.53 -15.22 7.62
N VAL A 68 -1.23 -16.32 7.34
CA VAL A 68 -1.18 -17.02 6.05
C VAL A 68 -2.54 -16.88 5.37
N LEU A 69 -2.61 -16.13 4.28
CA LEU A 69 -3.82 -16.01 3.47
C LEU A 69 -3.94 -17.23 2.57
N ASN A 70 -5.03 -17.97 2.66
CA ASN A 70 -5.34 -19.09 1.78
C ASN A 70 -6.32 -18.62 0.70
N VAL A 71 -5.83 -18.51 -0.53
CA VAL A 71 -6.58 -17.95 -1.65
C VAL A 71 -6.90 -19.06 -2.64
N GLU A 72 -8.19 -19.25 -2.89
CA GLU A 72 -8.70 -20.12 -3.94
C GLU A 72 -9.19 -19.27 -5.11
N THR A 73 -8.53 -19.39 -6.26
CA THR A 73 -8.92 -18.74 -7.51
C THR A 73 -9.25 -19.80 -8.57
N PRO A 74 -9.82 -19.42 -9.72
CA PRO A 74 -10.03 -20.36 -10.82
C PRO A 74 -8.74 -20.97 -11.37
N SER A 75 -7.59 -20.31 -11.13
CA SER A 75 -6.26 -20.80 -11.49
C SER A 75 -5.63 -21.73 -10.44
N GLY A 76 -6.31 -21.96 -9.31
CA GLY A 76 -5.90 -22.89 -8.27
C GLY A 76 -5.80 -22.27 -6.88
N LYS A 77 -5.21 -23.02 -5.95
CA LYS A 77 -5.01 -22.60 -4.57
C LYS A 77 -3.59 -22.06 -4.37
N LYS A 78 -3.46 -20.93 -3.68
CA LYS A 78 -2.18 -20.33 -3.30
C LYS A 78 -2.26 -19.79 -1.88
N SER A 79 -1.13 -19.84 -1.20
CA SER A 79 -0.98 -19.23 0.12
C SER A 79 -0.03 -18.04 0.05
N PHE A 80 -0.35 -16.98 0.80
CA PHE A 80 0.46 -15.77 0.88
C PHE A 80 0.78 -15.44 2.33
N ASP A 81 2.05 -15.21 2.58
CA ASP A 81 2.58 -14.92 3.90
C ASP A 81 2.55 -13.42 4.18
N VAL A 82 1.97 -13.04 5.33
CA VAL A 82 1.95 -11.67 5.85
C VAL A 82 2.72 -11.66 7.17
N ASP A 83 4.04 -11.48 7.07
CA ASP A 83 4.94 -11.65 8.21
C ASP A 83 5.01 -10.40 9.10
N ALA A 84 5.10 -9.22 8.50
CA ALA A 84 5.28 -7.96 9.22
C ALA A 84 3.99 -7.11 9.29
N PRO A 85 3.80 -6.30 10.35
CA PRO A 85 2.75 -5.29 10.39
C PRO A 85 2.84 -4.30 9.22
N GLY A 86 1.69 -3.78 8.80
CA GLY A 86 1.58 -2.79 7.74
C GLY A 86 0.40 -3.05 6.79
N LEU A 87 0.39 -2.25 5.73
CA LEU A 87 -0.62 -2.24 4.68
C LEU A 87 -0.09 -2.97 3.43
N TYR A 88 -0.86 -3.93 2.94
CA TYR A 88 -0.52 -4.76 1.79
C TYR A 88 -1.61 -4.68 0.71
N VAL A 89 -1.22 -4.94 -0.53
CA VAL A 89 -2.14 -5.15 -1.65
C VAL A 89 -1.95 -6.55 -2.19
N LEU A 90 -3.04 -7.32 -2.25
CA LEU A 90 -3.11 -8.60 -2.94
C LEU A 90 -3.80 -8.39 -4.29
N ASN A 91 -3.06 -8.59 -5.38
CA ASN A 91 -3.61 -8.50 -6.72
C ASN A 91 -4.19 -9.85 -7.16
N LEU A 92 -5.51 -9.97 -7.12
CA LEU A 92 -6.28 -11.08 -7.70
C LEU A 92 -6.96 -10.69 -9.02
N LYS A 93 -6.62 -9.53 -9.59
CA LYS A 93 -7.08 -9.13 -10.92
C LYS A 93 -6.33 -9.91 -11.99
N THR A 94 -6.90 -9.94 -13.18
CA THR A 94 -6.26 -10.44 -14.40
C THR A 94 -5.11 -9.56 -14.87
N ASP A 95 -5.17 -8.27 -14.54
CA ASP A 95 -4.21 -7.26 -14.97
C ASP A 95 -3.17 -6.96 -13.90
N THR A 96 -2.00 -6.50 -14.34
CA THR A 96 -0.99 -5.96 -13.43
C THR A 96 -1.46 -4.62 -12.87
N LEU A 97 -1.30 -4.43 -11.57
CA LEU A 97 -1.55 -3.17 -10.90
C LEU A 97 -0.29 -2.31 -10.92
N VAL A 98 -0.44 -1.08 -11.38
CA VAL A 98 0.62 -0.09 -11.46
C VAL A 98 0.19 1.11 -10.63
N GLY A 99 1.00 1.50 -9.65
CA GLY A 99 0.60 2.57 -8.76
C GLY A 99 1.77 3.16 -7.98
N GLY A 100 1.44 4.17 -7.19
CA GLY A 100 2.43 4.82 -6.34
C GLY A 100 1.83 5.83 -5.39
N TYR A 101 2.70 6.32 -4.50
CA TYR A 101 2.38 7.37 -3.57
C TYR A 101 1.95 8.65 -4.29
N LYS A 102 0.89 9.29 -3.78
CA LYS A 102 0.41 10.59 -4.24
C LYS A 102 0.68 11.61 -3.15
N ASN A 103 1.58 12.54 -3.47
CA ASN A 103 1.83 13.68 -2.61
C ASN A 103 0.72 14.72 -2.85
N PHE A 104 -0.11 14.94 -1.85
CA PHE A 104 -1.16 15.97 -1.90
C PHE A 104 -0.71 17.32 -1.34
N GLY A 105 0.52 17.43 -0.84
CA GLY A 105 1.05 18.65 -0.24
C GLY A 105 0.21 19.17 0.94
N SER A 106 0.62 20.29 1.50
CA SER A 106 -0.14 21.06 2.50
C SER A 106 -0.82 22.29 1.88
N GLY A 107 -1.05 22.29 0.55
CA GLY A 107 -1.48 23.48 -0.18
C GLY A 107 -2.24 23.16 -1.48
N PRO A 108 -2.81 24.17 -2.15
CA PRO A 108 -3.56 23.98 -3.39
C PRO A 108 -2.62 23.33 -4.42
N GLY A 109 -3.03 22.19 -4.97
CA GLY A 109 -2.20 21.33 -5.83
C GLY A 109 -1.49 22.08 -6.96
N GLU A 110 -0.39 21.52 -7.48
CA GLU A 110 0.41 22.11 -8.55
C GLU A 110 -0.48 22.56 -9.72
N THR A 111 -0.76 23.86 -9.81
CA THR A 111 -1.66 24.45 -10.82
C THR A 111 -0.98 24.60 -12.19
N LYS A 112 0.33 24.36 -12.27
CA LYS A 112 1.13 24.45 -13.49
C LYS A 112 2.20 23.37 -13.50
N ILE A 113 2.14 22.49 -14.50
CA ILE A 113 3.18 21.50 -14.80
C ILE A 113 4.05 22.02 -15.95
N THR A 114 5.36 22.02 -15.77
CA THR A 114 6.30 22.38 -16.85
C THR A 114 6.49 21.22 -17.83
N GLN A 115 6.95 21.50 -19.05
CA GLN A 115 7.28 20.46 -20.04
C GLN A 115 8.28 19.43 -19.49
N ALA A 116 9.30 19.89 -18.75
CA ALA A 116 10.31 19.03 -18.14
C ALA A 116 9.70 18.11 -17.07
N GLN A 117 8.87 18.66 -16.18
CA GLN A 117 8.15 17.84 -15.19
C GLN A 117 7.17 16.86 -15.85
N LEU A 118 6.58 17.23 -16.98
CA LEU A 118 5.70 16.35 -17.75
C LEU A 118 6.49 15.20 -18.40
N GLN A 119 7.66 15.49 -18.96
CA GLN A 119 8.59 14.49 -19.50
C GLN A 119 9.09 13.54 -18.41
N ASP A 120 9.50 14.06 -17.25
CA ASP A 120 9.96 13.23 -16.12
C ASP A 120 8.87 12.26 -15.64
N LYS A 121 7.60 12.72 -15.64
CA LYS A 121 6.46 11.86 -15.30
C LYS A 121 6.22 10.78 -16.35
N VAL A 122 6.37 11.10 -17.63
CA VAL A 122 6.27 10.14 -18.75
C VAL A 122 7.35 9.07 -18.63
N ASP A 123 8.60 9.48 -18.46
CA ASP A 123 9.74 8.55 -18.35
C ASP A 123 9.60 7.65 -17.11
N SER A 124 9.19 8.23 -15.98
CA SER A 124 8.94 7.49 -14.75
C SER A 124 7.81 6.47 -14.91
N LEU A 125 6.71 6.85 -15.56
CA LEU A 125 5.58 5.96 -15.81
C LEU A 125 5.95 4.84 -16.79
N GLN A 126 6.75 5.14 -17.81
CA GLN A 126 7.23 4.15 -18.77
C GLN A 126 8.18 3.13 -18.11
N GLN A 127 9.11 3.60 -17.27
CA GLN A 127 9.93 2.72 -16.44
C GLN A 127 9.05 1.83 -15.57
N LEU A 128 8.07 2.40 -14.89
CA LEU A 128 7.18 1.66 -14.00
C LEU A 128 6.35 0.61 -14.75
N LEU A 129 5.84 0.93 -15.94
CA LEU A 129 5.12 -0.01 -16.81
C LEU A 129 5.98 -1.18 -17.30
N ASN A 130 7.30 -0.99 -17.34
CA ASN A 130 8.27 -2.04 -17.65
C ASN A 130 8.76 -2.77 -16.39
N GLY A 131 8.15 -2.53 -15.23
CA GLY A 131 8.58 -3.09 -13.94
C GLY A 131 9.89 -2.50 -13.40
N GLN A 132 10.37 -1.40 -13.97
CA GLN A 132 11.60 -0.70 -13.59
C GLN A 132 11.29 0.45 -12.63
N GLY A 133 12.28 0.89 -11.86
CA GLY A 133 12.11 2.02 -10.94
C GLY A 133 11.20 1.74 -9.72
N VAL A 134 10.78 0.49 -9.53
CA VAL A 134 10.08 0.01 -8.33
C VAL A 134 11.08 -0.06 -7.19
N THR A 135 11.00 0.89 -6.27
CA THR A 135 11.86 0.93 -5.07
C THR A 135 11.03 1.39 -3.89
N GLU A 136 11.41 0.95 -2.69
CA GLU A 136 10.77 1.38 -1.45
C GLU A 136 10.86 2.90 -1.27
N ALA A 137 12.00 3.51 -1.62
CA ALA A 137 12.21 4.95 -1.55
C ALA A 137 11.28 5.75 -2.47
N LYS A 138 11.02 5.26 -3.69
CA LYS A 138 10.11 5.91 -4.64
C LYS A 138 8.63 5.63 -4.35
N LYS A 139 8.33 4.66 -3.48
CA LYS A 139 6.96 4.23 -3.14
C LYS A 139 6.09 3.98 -4.39
N ASN A 140 6.70 3.37 -5.41
CA ASN A 140 6.06 2.97 -6.66
C ASN A 140 5.96 1.45 -6.70
N PHE A 141 4.90 0.93 -7.31
CA PHE A 141 4.55 -0.49 -7.25
C PHE A 141 4.14 -1.02 -8.62
N PHE A 142 4.64 -2.21 -8.95
CA PHE A 142 4.26 -3.01 -10.09
C PHE A 142 3.88 -4.40 -9.58
N ILE A 143 2.59 -4.64 -9.38
CA ILE A 143 2.07 -5.83 -8.71
C ILE A 143 1.37 -6.70 -9.74
N VAL A 144 2.06 -7.73 -10.23
CA VAL A 144 1.50 -8.67 -11.21
C VAL A 144 0.39 -9.53 -10.61
N PRO A 145 -0.50 -10.16 -11.42
CA PRO A 145 -1.55 -11.04 -10.94
C PRO A 145 -1.04 -12.15 -10.01
N GLY A 146 -1.79 -12.41 -8.94
CA GLY A 146 -1.46 -13.41 -7.93
C GLY A 146 -0.23 -13.07 -7.09
N LYS A 147 0.03 -11.77 -6.85
CA LYS A 147 1.09 -11.31 -5.94
C LYS A 147 0.54 -10.48 -4.80
N LEU A 148 1.15 -10.66 -3.64
CA LEU A 148 0.99 -9.85 -2.46
C LEU A 148 2.20 -8.92 -2.35
N GLN A 149 1.98 -7.63 -2.11
CA GLN A 149 3.04 -6.65 -1.95
C GLN A 149 2.74 -5.75 -0.75
N LYS A 150 3.75 -5.53 0.11
CA LYS A 150 3.67 -4.51 1.16
C LYS A 150 3.76 -3.12 0.52
N VAL A 151 2.82 -2.25 0.85
CA VAL A 151 2.70 -0.89 0.31
C VAL A 151 3.12 0.17 1.32
N SER A 152 2.75 0.00 2.59
CA SER A 152 3.18 0.93 3.65
C SER A 152 3.31 0.23 5.00
N VAL A 153 4.06 0.84 5.92
CA VAL A 153 4.02 0.51 7.35
C VAL A 153 2.83 1.17 8.05
N ASN A 154 2.29 2.24 7.47
CA ASN A 154 1.11 2.94 7.97
C ASN A 154 -0.16 2.22 7.52
N THR A 155 -0.89 1.62 8.46
CA THR A 155 -2.14 0.90 8.19
C THR A 155 -3.33 1.81 7.89
N ASP A 156 -3.19 3.09 8.20
CA ASP A 156 -4.21 4.12 7.97
C ASP A 156 -4.01 4.84 6.63
N ALA A 157 -2.93 4.50 5.90
CA ALA A 157 -2.76 4.96 4.54
C ALA A 157 -3.94 4.55 3.65
N GLN A 158 -4.37 5.47 2.79
CA GLN A 158 -5.52 5.29 1.93
C GLN A 158 -5.08 4.76 0.57
N ILE A 159 -5.60 3.60 0.17
CA ILE A 159 -5.39 3.06 -1.17
C ILE A 159 -6.65 3.23 -2.00
N PHE A 160 -6.47 3.82 -3.17
CA PHE A 160 -7.48 3.91 -4.21
C PHE A 160 -7.08 2.97 -5.34
N GLY A 161 -7.84 1.89 -5.54
CA GLY A 161 -7.64 1.01 -6.68
C GLY A 161 -8.06 1.64 -8.01
N PRO A 162 -7.93 0.92 -9.13
CA PRO A 162 -8.08 1.47 -10.48
C PRO A 162 -9.39 2.21 -10.72
N PHE A 163 -10.50 1.65 -10.24
CA PHE A 163 -11.86 2.14 -10.50
C PHE A 163 -12.38 3.13 -9.45
N ASN A 164 -11.59 3.37 -8.39
CA ASN A 164 -11.96 4.31 -7.33
C ASN A 164 -11.37 5.70 -7.62
N GLN A 165 -12.24 6.70 -7.70
CA GLN A 165 -11.80 8.10 -7.88
C GLN A 165 -11.17 8.63 -6.58
N LEU A 166 -10.17 9.49 -6.75
CA LEU A 166 -9.64 10.26 -5.61
C LEU A 166 -10.69 11.30 -5.21
N PRO A 167 -11.01 11.43 -3.91
CA PRO A 167 -11.94 12.46 -3.46
C PRO A 167 -11.36 13.86 -3.73
N GLY A 168 -12.25 14.84 -3.91
CA GLY A 168 -11.85 16.23 -4.17
C GLY A 168 -11.12 16.90 -3.00
N SER A 169 -11.23 16.34 -1.80
CA SER A 169 -10.49 16.74 -0.61
C SER A 169 -10.18 15.51 0.25
N PHE A 170 -9.11 15.59 1.03
CA PHE A 170 -8.76 14.59 2.02
C PHE A 170 -8.85 15.21 3.40
N SER A 171 -9.45 14.50 4.35
CA SER A 171 -9.40 14.88 5.75
C SER A 171 -7.98 14.72 6.28
N SER A 172 -7.35 15.82 6.70
CA SER A 172 -6.09 15.79 7.42
C SER A 172 -6.37 15.51 8.89
N ASP A 173 -6.04 14.30 9.36
CA ASP A 173 -5.96 14.07 10.80
C ASP A 173 -4.68 14.74 11.34
N ASN A 174 -4.83 15.59 12.35
CA ASN A 174 -3.72 16.17 13.13
C ASN A 174 -2.64 16.89 12.29
N ASP A 175 -3.03 17.78 11.37
CA ASP A 175 -2.13 18.62 10.54
C ASP A 175 -1.09 17.86 9.69
N LYS A 176 -1.24 16.53 9.54
CA LYS A 176 -0.40 15.71 8.66
C LYS A 176 -1.13 15.44 7.35
N ALA A 177 -0.44 15.68 6.24
CA ALA A 177 -0.94 15.32 4.93
C ALA A 177 -1.22 13.80 4.88
N PRO A 178 -2.39 13.36 4.40
CA PRO A 178 -2.75 11.95 4.39
C PRO A 178 -1.82 11.17 3.46
N GLU A 179 -1.47 9.96 3.89
CA GLU A 179 -0.68 9.05 3.07
C GLU A 179 -1.60 8.33 2.09
N VAL A 180 -1.52 8.70 0.82
CA VAL A 180 -2.43 8.20 -0.21
C VAL A 180 -1.68 7.50 -1.33
N TYR A 181 -2.22 6.37 -1.77
CA TYR A 181 -1.73 5.58 -2.90
C TYR A 181 -2.83 5.46 -3.94
N LYS A 182 -2.48 5.66 -5.21
CA LYS A 182 -3.37 5.43 -6.34
C LYS A 182 -2.79 4.37 -7.27
N PHE A 183 -3.61 3.37 -7.56
CA PHE A 183 -3.31 2.31 -8.51
C PHE A 183 -4.18 2.44 -9.76
N TYR A 184 -3.65 1.91 -10.86
CA TYR A 184 -4.26 1.77 -12.17
C TYR A 184 -4.02 0.34 -12.65
N THR A 185 -4.82 -0.14 -13.59
CA THR A 185 -4.42 -1.33 -14.35
C THR A 185 -3.30 -0.94 -15.32
N ALA A 186 -2.43 -1.88 -15.68
CA ALA A 186 -1.38 -1.62 -16.67
C ALA A 186 -1.94 -1.13 -18.02
N PRO A 187 -3.07 -1.64 -18.54
CA PRO A 187 -3.75 -1.03 -19.69
C PRO A 187 -4.14 0.44 -19.46
N ASP A 188 -4.79 0.78 -18.35
CA ASP A 188 -5.19 2.18 -18.07
C ASP A 188 -3.98 3.11 -17.94
N ALA A 189 -2.91 2.63 -17.28
CA ALA A 189 -1.67 3.38 -17.14
C ALA A 189 -0.99 3.63 -18.50
N ARG A 190 -1.08 2.69 -19.45
CA ARG A 190 -0.63 2.90 -20.84
C ARG A 190 -1.47 3.95 -21.56
N GLU A 191 -2.79 3.93 -21.39
CA GLU A 191 -3.66 4.95 -21.99
C GLU A 191 -3.36 6.35 -21.43
N VAL A 192 -3.11 6.47 -20.12
CA VAL A 192 -2.65 7.71 -19.50
C VAL A 192 -1.32 8.16 -20.10
N LEU A 193 -0.33 7.26 -20.20
CA LEU A 193 0.96 7.55 -20.81
C LEU A 193 0.80 8.07 -22.24
N ASP A 194 0.01 7.40 -23.08
CA ASP A 194 -0.20 7.76 -24.47
C ASP A 194 -0.85 9.14 -24.62
N ARG A 195 -1.81 9.47 -23.75
CA ARG A 195 -2.41 10.82 -23.70
C ARG A 195 -1.39 11.87 -23.30
N THR A 196 -0.60 11.60 -22.27
CA THR A 196 0.43 12.53 -21.80
C THR A 196 1.52 12.77 -22.84
N VAL A 197 1.96 11.73 -23.56
CA VAL A 197 2.92 11.83 -24.67
C VAL A 197 2.35 12.64 -25.83
N LYS A 198 1.05 12.51 -26.15
CA LYS A 198 0.41 13.33 -27.17
C LYS A 198 0.42 14.82 -26.80
N MET A 199 0.16 15.14 -25.53
CA MET A 199 0.22 16.53 -25.04
C MET A 199 1.62 17.13 -25.11
N LEU A 200 2.67 16.33 -24.88
CA LEU A 200 4.07 16.79 -24.99
C LEU A 200 4.50 17.15 -26.42
N LYS A 201 3.83 16.57 -27.43
CA LYS A 201 4.15 16.74 -28.85
C LYS A 201 3.37 17.89 -29.52
N GLN A 202 2.44 18.50 -28.80
CA GLN A 202 1.66 19.66 -29.23
C GLN A 202 2.28 20.94 -28.66
#